data_AF-A0A161S114-F1
#
_entry.id   AF-A0A161S114-F1
#
_cell.length_a   1.000
_cell.length_b   1.000
_cell.length_c   1.000
_cell.angle_alpha   90.00
_cell.angle_beta   90.00
_cell.angle_gamma   90.00
#
_symmetry.space_group_name_H-M   'P 1'
#
loop_
_entity.id
_entity.type
_entity.pdbx_description
1 polymer ?
#
loop_
_entity_poly.entity_id
_entity_poly.type
_entity_poly.pdbx_seq_one_letter_code
_entity_poly.pdbx_strand_id
1 'polypeptide(L)'
;MFSDRPVEVQSDSHSVVTLKEILNAFPRNVSERIDRTLLNLVTTSNHPGDKIKVSMEIITLIFTKTGKIDEMEFLLSQLVSDKLVQGSPYVNGEITVSVKGWNRVAELQSQLNRKESDQAFIAMWFDPSMNSAADAIMRAINEAGYKAIRIDKKEHNNKIDDEIIAEIKKSKFVVADFTGHRGGVYFEAGFGMGLGKPVIWICREDSLGDLHFDTRQYSHIVWKNENELYTDLLNRIRATID
;
A
#
# COMPACT_ATOMS: atom_id res chain seq x y z
N MET A 1 38.40 30.50 22.49
CA MET A 1 36.92 30.45 22.59
C MET A 1 36.41 30.39 21.16
N PHE A 2 35.72 29.30 20.86
CA PHE A 2 35.52 28.66 19.55
C PHE A 2 34.91 29.57 18.45
N SER A 3 35.47 29.50 17.24
CA SER A 3 34.78 29.92 16.01
C SER A 3 35.13 29.02 14.84
N ASP A 4 35.00 27.70 15.03
CA ASP A 4 34.85 26.75 13.92
C ASP A 4 33.43 26.20 14.00
N ARG A 5 32.49 26.81 13.27
CA ARG A 5 31.24 26.14 12.92
C ARG A 5 31.49 25.42 11.59
N PRO A 6 31.25 24.10 11.50
CA PRO A 6 31.25 23.43 10.20
C PRO A 6 30.17 24.07 9.33
N VAL A 7 30.52 24.36 8.08
CA VAL A 7 29.55 24.74 7.06
C VAL A 7 28.61 23.55 6.88
N GLU A 8 27.32 23.75 7.17
CA GLU A 8 26.29 22.77 6.83
C GLU A 8 26.33 22.54 5.32
N VAL A 9 26.73 21.33 4.92
CA VAL A 9 26.54 20.86 3.55
C VAL A 9 25.03 20.71 3.38
N GLN A 10 24.41 21.66 2.70
CA GLN A 10 23.06 21.49 2.18
C GLN A 10 23.07 20.22 1.32
N SER A 11 22.48 19.15 1.83
CA SER A 11 22.19 17.96 1.04
C SER A 11 21.11 18.34 0.05
N ASP A 12 21.54 18.79 -1.11
CA ASP A 12 20.70 18.95 -2.28
C ASP A 12 19.97 17.62 -2.51
N SER A 13 18.69 17.58 -2.16
CA SER A 13 17.85 16.37 -2.16
C SER A 13 17.46 15.99 -3.59
N HIS A 14 18.44 15.68 -4.44
CA HIS A 14 18.18 15.15 -5.76
C HIS A 14 17.86 13.66 -5.60
N SER A 15 16.66 13.26 -6.01
CA SER A 15 16.35 11.85 -6.20
C SER A 15 17.16 11.33 -7.39
N VAL A 16 18.21 10.58 -7.11
CA VAL A 16 19.01 9.92 -8.15
C VAL A 16 18.25 8.68 -8.58
N VAL A 17 17.76 8.66 -9.83
CA VAL A 17 17.13 7.49 -10.43
C VAL A 17 18.01 6.97 -11.55
N THR A 18 18.32 5.68 -11.52
CA THR A 18 19.10 5.00 -12.54
C THR A 18 18.25 4.70 -13.77
N LEU A 19 18.86 4.63 -14.96
CA LEU A 19 18.18 4.19 -16.19
C LEU A 19 17.54 2.81 -15.99
N LYS A 20 18.19 1.92 -15.23
CA LYS A 20 17.67 0.60 -14.90
C LYS A 20 16.39 0.67 -14.07
N GLU A 21 16.30 1.57 -13.10
CA GLU A 21 15.10 1.80 -12.30
C GLU A 21 13.95 2.36 -13.16
N ILE A 22 14.24 3.29 -14.07
CA ILE A 22 13.26 3.82 -15.03
C ILE A 22 12.74 2.70 -15.93
N LEU A 23 13.62 1.85 -16.46
CA LEU A 23 13.24 0.72 -17.31
C LEU A 23 12.45 -0.34 -16.54
N ASN A 24 12.79 -0.59 -15.27
CA ASN A 24 12.04 -1.49 -14.39
C ASN A 24 10.66 -0.94 -14.00
N ALA A 25 10.45 0.38 -14.08
CA ALA A 25 9.17 1.01 -13.85
C ALA A 25 8.19 0.85 -15.02
N PHE A 26 8.65 0.39 -16.20
CA PHE A 26 7.76 0.10 -17.32
C PHE A 26 6.82 -1.08 -16.97
N PRO A 27 5.51 -0.99 -17.32
CA PRO A 27 4.55 -2.05 -17.04
C PRO A 27 4.97 -3.44 -17.53
N ARG A 28 4.81 -4.46 -16.68
CA ARG A 28 5.28 -5.83 -16.94
C ARG A 28 4.33 -6.65 -17.82
N ASN A 29 3.04 -6.32 -17.80
CA ASN A 29 2.00 -7.03 -18.53
C ASN A 29 0.97 -6.06 -19.14
N VAL A 30 0.09 -6.59 -19.99
CA VAL A 30 -0.90 -5.79 -20.73
C VAL A 30 -1.91 -5.13 -19.79
N SER A 31 -2.37 -5.82 -18.74
CA SER A 31 -3.33 -5.25 -17.78
C SER A 31 -2.77 -4.02 -17.07
N GLU A 32 -1.50 -4.08 -16.64
CA GLU A 32 -0.82 -2.95 -16.02
C GLU A 32 -0.68 -1.78 -17.01
N ARG A 33 -0.42 -2.06 -18.30
CA ARG A 33 -0.38 -1.02 -19.34
C ARG A 33 -1.73 -0.33 -19.52
N ILE A 34 -2.82 -1.09 -19.50
CA ILE A 34 -4.20 -0.55 -19.60
C ILE A 34 -4.51 0.34 -18.39
N ASP A 35 -4.25 -0.15 -17.17
CA ASP A 35 -4.50 0.60 -15.94
C ASP A 35 -3.68 1.90 -15.89
N ARG A 36 -2.37 1.85 -16.23
CA ARG A 36 -1.53 3.06 -16.24
C ARG A 36 -1.86 4.01 -17.40
N THR A 37 -2.31 3.49 -18.53
CA THR A 37 -2.85 4.31 -19.62
C THR A 37 -4.04 5.12 -19.12
N LEU A 38 -4.99 4.47 -18.43
CA LEU A 38 -6.16 5.15 -17.87
C LEU A 38 -5.77 6.24 -16.85
N LEU A 39 -4.78 5.97 -15.99
CA LEU A 39 -4.24 6.98 -15.06
C LEU A 39 -3.71 8.20 -15.81
N ASN A 40 -2.89 8.00 -16.84
CA ASN A 40 -2.35 9.10 -17.64
C ASN A 40 -3.44 9.88 -18.38
N LEU A 41 -4.44 9.21 -18.95
CA LEU A 41 -5.56 9.88 -19.61
C LEU A 41 -6.32 10.82 -18.66
N VAL A 42 -6.51 10.41 -17.40
CA VAL A 42 -7.11 11.29 -16.38
C VAL A 42 -6.22 12.49 -16.08
N THR A 43 -4.89 12.35 -16.03
CA THR A 43 -4.00 13.50 -15.81
C THR A 43 -4.01 14.52 -16.94
N THR A 44 -4.36 14.09 -18.16
CA THR A 44 -4.55 14.99 -19.31
C THR A 44 -5.95 15.61 -19.39
N SER A 45 -6.91 15.08 -18.64
CA SER A 45 -8.30 15.57 -18.60
C SER A 45 -8.40 16.73 -17.62
N ASN A 46 -8.93 17.88 -18.03
CA ASN A 46 -9.06 19.04 -17.14
C ASN A 46 -10.16 18.83 -16.08
N HIS A 47 -11.22 18.11 -16.45
CA HIS A 47 -12.38 17.84 -15.61
C HIS A 47 -13.10 16.57 -16.10
N PRO A 48 -13.97 15.94 -15.29
CA PRO A 48 -14.81 14.85 -15.76
C PRO A 48 -15.70 15.28 -16.94
N GLY A 49 -15.70 14.50 -18.01
CA GLY A 49 -16.44 14.80 -19.24
C GLY A 49 -15.62 15.52 -20.32
N ASP A 50 -14.37 15.89 -20.03
CA ASP A 50 -13.47 16.51 -21.00
C ASP A 50 -13.17 15.56 -22.18
N LYS A 51 -12.92 16.16 -23.35
CA LYS A 51 -12.61 15.43 -24.58
C LYS A 51 -11.11 15.43 -24.82
N ILE A 52 -10.55 14.23 -24.86
CA ILE A 52 -9.14 14.01 -25.15
C ILE A 52 -9.00 13.63 -26.62
N LYS A 53 -8.24 14.42 -27.37
CA LYS A 53 -7.98 14.13 -28.78
C LYS A 53 -6.97 12.99 -28.90
N VAL A 54 -7.30 11.97 -29.70
CA VAL A 54 -6.37 10.88 -30.01
C VAL A 54 -5.42 11.34 -31.12
N SER A 55 -4.18 11.64 -30.73
CA SER A 55 -3.12 12.10 -31.63
C SER A 55 -1.82 11.32 -31.40
N MET A 56 -0.84 11.52 -32.28
CA MET A 56 0.50 10.94 -32.07
C MET A 56 1.21 11.50 -30.84
N GLU A 57 0.78 12.64 -30.31
CA GLU A 57 1.41 13.30 -29.16
C GLU A 57 1.11 12.56 -27.85
N ILE A 58 -0.05 11.88 -27.77
CA ILE A 58 -0.42 11.11 -26.58
C ILE A 58 0.20 9.71 -26.56
N ILE A 59 0.89 9.27 -27.62
CA ILE A 59 1.42 7.89 -27.71
C ILE A 59 2.35 7.52 -26.55
N THR A 60 3.11 8.51 -26.05
CA THR A 60 4.01 8.38 -24.89
C THR A 60 3.24 8.17 -23.58
N LEU A 61 1.97 8.56 -23.53
CA LEU A 61 1.08 8.39 -22.37
C LEU A 61 0.41 7.02 -22.34
N ILE A 62 0.37 6.30 -23.45
CA ILE A 62 -0.37 5.03 -23.61
C ILE A 62 0.51 3.79 -23.32
N PHE A 63 1.72 3.97 -22.77
CA PHE A 63 2.65 2.88 -22.44
C PHE A 63 2.83 1.87 -23.59
N THR A 64 2.95 2.35 -24.83
CA THR A 64 3.28 1.51 -25.99
C THR A 64 4.70 0.95 -25.85
N LYS A 65 4.91 -0.35 -26.06
CA LYS A 65 6.26 -0.94 -26.03
C LYS A 65 7.03 -0.67 -27.32
N THR A 66 6.32 -0.66 -28.45
CA THR A 66 6.89 -0.51 -29.79
C THR A 66 6.81 0.92 -30.33
N GLY A 67 6.02 1.78 -29.69
CA GLY A 67 5.76 3.14 -30.19
C GLY A 67 4.89 3.18 -31.45
N LYS A 68 4.21 2.08 -31.78
CA LYS A 68 3.38 1.99 -32.98
C LYS A 68 1.92 2.34 -32.69
N ILE A 69 1.23 2.82 -33.74
CA ILE A 69 -0.16 3.27 -33.69
C ILE A 69 -1.12 2.12 -33.41
N ASP A 70 -0.92 0.96 -34.04
CA ASP A 70 -1.74 -0.24 -33.83
C ASP A 70 -1.76 -0.68 -32.36
N GLU A 71 -0.62 -0.61 -31.68
CA GLU A 71 -0.50 -0.92 -30.26
C GLU A 71 -1.21 0.12 -29.38
N MET A 72 -1.14 1.41 -29.74
CA MET A 72 -1.87 2.48 -29.06
C MET A 72 -3.38 2.28 -29.20
N GLU A 73 -3.86 2.08 -30.43
CA GLU A 73 -5.26 1.88 -30.75
C GLU A 73 -5.81 0.63 -30.08
N PHE A 74 -5.01 -0.44 -29.96
CA PHE A 74 -5.37 -1.65 -29.23
C PHE A 74 -5.66 -1.35 -27.75
N LEU A 75 -4.76 -0.65 -27.05
CA LEU A 75 -4.93 -0.32 -25.63
C LEU A 75 -6.12 0.62 -25.39
N LEU A 76 -6.30 1.62 -26.25
CA LEU A 76 -7.43 2.53 -26.18
C LEU A 76 -8.75 1.82 -26.48
N SER A 77 -8.76 0.92 -27.47
CA SER A 77 -9.95 0.11 -27.81
C SER A 77 -10.34 -0.80 -26.66
N GLN A 78 -9.37 -1.35 -25.92
CA GLN A 78 -9.65 -2.15 -24.73
C GLN A 78 -10.32 -1.32 -23.63
N LEU A 79 -9.85 -0.09 -23.38
CA LEU A 79 -10.49 0.83 -22.41
C LEU A 79 -11.93 1.20 -22.81
N VAL A 80 -12.20 1.32 -24.12
CA VAL A 80 -13.56 1.52 -24.66
C VAL A 80 -14.41 0.28 -24.46
N SER A 81 -13.88 -0.91 -24.77
CA SER A 81 -14.55 -2.20 -24.56
C SER A 81 -14.94 -2.42 -23.09
N ASP A 82 -14.05 -2.07 -22.16
CA ASP A 82 -14.29 -2.16 -20.72
C ASP A 82 -15.22 -1.07 -20.18
N LYS A 83 -15.67 -0.16 -21.06
CA LYS A 83 -16.51 1.01 -20.75
C LYS A 83 -15.87 1.95 -19.74
N LEU A 84 -14.55 1.96 -19.66
CA LEU A 84 -13.79 2.90 -18.83
C LEU A 84 -13.65 4.24 -19.55
N VAL A 85 -13.55 4.19 -20.88
CA VAL A 85 -13.51 5.33 -21.79
C VAL A 85 -14.65 5.22 -22.80
N GLN A 86 -15.07 6.34 -23.38
CA GLN A 86 -16.07 6.42 -24.45
C GLN A 86 -15.52 7.25 -25.61
N GLY A 87 -15.98 6.99 -26.84
CA GLY A 87 -15.57 7.74 -28.03
C GLY A 87 -14.81 6.89 -29.04
N SER A 88 -14.04 7.56 -29.91
CA SER A 88 -13.27 6.92 -30.99
C SER A 88 -11.80 6.74 -30.56
N PRO A 89 -11.32 5.50 -30.36
CA PRO A 89 -9.96 5.22 -29.91
C PRO A 89 -8.89 5.31 -31.01
N TYR A 90 -9.26 5.74 -32.22
CA TYR A 90 -8.38 5.80 -33.40
C TYR A 90 -7.81 7.20 -33.59
N VAL A 91 -6.71 7.32 -34.32
CA VAL A 91 -6.11 8.63 -34.64
C VAL A 91 -7.14 9.59 -35.25
N ASN A 92 -7.13 10.85 -34.82
CA ASN A 92 -8.13 11.88 -35.11
C ASN A 92 -9.50 11.68 -34.44
N GLY A 93 -9.66 10.63 -33.64
CA GLY A 93 -10.79 10.43 -32.75
C GLY A 93 -10.74 11.32 -31.51
N GLU A 94 -11.84 11.33 -30.79
CA GLU A 94 -11.94 11.93 -29.46
C GLU A 94 -12.43 10.87 -28.49
N ILE A 95 -11.83 10.85 -27.30
CA ILE A 95 -12.23 9.97 -26.20
C ILE A 95 -12.53 10.78 -24.94
N THR A 96 -13.42 10.27 -24.10
CA THR A 96 -13.77 10.86 -22.80
C THR A 96 -13.76 9.77 -21.73
N VAL A 97 -13.15 10.06 -20.59
CA VAL A 97 -13.14 9.14 -19.44
C VAL A 97 -14.55 9.08 -18.85
N SER A 98 -15.13 7.89 -18.79
CA SER A 98 -16.46 7.66 -18.23
C SER A 98 -16.43 7.71 -16.70
N VAL A 99 -17.61 7.82 -16.05
CA VAL A 99 -17.73 7.68 -14.59
C VAL A 99 -17.11 6.37 -14.07
N LYS A 100 -17.28 5.27 -14.81
CA LYS A 100 -16.66 3.97 -14.46
C LYS A 100 -15.12 4.06 -14.52
N GLY A 101 -14.59 4.79 -15.50
CA GLY A 101 -13.16 5.08 -15.62
C GLY A 101 -12.63 5.88 -14.42
N TRP A 102 -13.32 6.93 -14.01
CA TRP A 102 -12.97 7.72 -12.82
C TRP A 102 -12.96 6.89 -11.53
N ASN A 103 -13.97 6.02 -11.34
CA ASN A 103 -14.02 5.12 -10.19
C ASN A 103 -12.83 4.14 -10.19
N ARG A 104 -12.49 3.58 -11.37
CA ARG A 104 -11.32 2.71 -11.51
C ARG A 104 -10.02 3.45 -11.19
N VAL A 105 -9.87 4.71 -11.61
CA VAL A 105 -8.71 5.54 -11.25
C VAL A 105 -8.61 5.75 -9.75
N ALA A 106 -9.73 6.05 -9.08
CA ALA A 106 -9.74 6.20 -7.62
C ALA A 106 -9.31 4.90 -6.90
N GLU A 107 -9.78 3.74 -7.38
CA GLU A 107 -9.33 2.43 -6.87
C GLU A 107 -7.83 2.23 -7.04
N LEU A 108 -7.30 2.47 -8.25
CA LEU A 108 -5.88 2.31 -8.59
C LEU A 108 -5.00 3.24 -7.77
N GLN A 109 -5.36 4.52 -7.63
CA GLN A 109 -4.64 5.47 -6.80
C GLN A 109 -4.66 5.04 -5.32
N SER A 110 -5.79 4.53 -4.82
CA SER A 110 -5.84 4.00 -3.46
C SER A 110 -4.92 2.80 -3.26
N GLN A 111 -4.76 1.95 -4.28
CA GLN A 111 -3.86 0.79 -4.25
C GLN A 111 -2.40 1.21 -4.29
N LEU A 112 -2.06 2.18 -5.15
CA LEU A 112 -0.70 2.74 -5.23
C LEU A 112 -0.30 3.38 -3.90
N ASN A 113 -1.16 4.21 -3.32
CA ASN A 113 -0.91 4.81 -2.00
C ASN A 113 -0.75 3.76 -0.89
N ARG A 114 -1.47 2.63 -0.97
CA ARG A 114 -1.27 1.50 -0.05
C ARG A 114 0.07 0.81 -0.26
N LYS A 115 0.51 0.68 -1.52
CA LYS A 115 1.77 0.01 -1.88
C LYS A 115 3.00 0.85 -1.52
N GLU A 116 2.88 2.17 -1.60
CA GLU A 116 3.92 3.13 -1.21
C GLU A 116 4.02 3.34 0.30
N SER A 117 3.00 2.95 1.06
CA SER A 117 3.07 3.03 2.52
C SER A 117 4.15 2.08 3.04
N ASP A 118 5.12 2.63 3.75
CA ASP A 118 6.09 1.86 4.52
C ASP A 118 5.54 1.49 5.91
N GLN A 119 4.31 1.88 6.25
CA GLN A 119 3.78 1.74 7.61
C GLN A 119 3.17 0.35 7.87
N ALA A 120 3.43 -0.21 9.05
CA ALA A 120 2.75 -1.39 9.57
C ALA A 120 2.04 -1.07 10.89
N PHE A 121 0.75 -1.42 10.99
CA PHE A 121 -0.02 -1.20 12.22
C PHE A 121 0.12 -2.38 13.18
N ILE A 122 0.36 -2.10 14.46
CA ILE A 122 0.40 -3.10 15.53
C ILE A 122 -0.89 -3.02 16.33
N ALA A 123 -1.71 -4.07 16.20
CA ALA A 123 -2.91 -4.31 17.00
C ALA A 123 -2.54 -5.27 18.14
N MET A 124 -2.41 -4.77 19.37
CA MET A 124 -2.02 -5.61 20.52
C MET A 124 -2.54 -5.09 21.85
N TRP A 125 -2.50 -5.93 22.88
CA TRP A 125 -2.84 -5.52 24.24
C TRP A 125 -1.79 -4.56 24.83
N PHE A 126 -2.23 -3.43 25.40
CA PHE A 126 -1.38 -2.40 26.00
C PHE A 126 -0.92 -2.67 27.45
N ASP A 127 -1.09 -3.89 27.96
CA ASP A 127 -0.68 -4.20 29.32
C ASP A 127 0.86 -4.18 29.45
N PRO A 128 1.40 -3.69 30.58
CA PRO A 128 2.84 -3.63 30.78
C PRO A 128 3.58 -4.96 30.59
N SER A 129 2.91 -6.10 30.84
CA SER A 129 3.47 -7.43 30.62
C SER A 129 3.76 -7.74 29.14
N MET A 130 3.17 -6.98 28.21
CA MET A 130 3.35 -7.13 26.77
C MET A 130 4.38 -6.16 26.18
N ASN A 131 5.02 -5.32 26.99
CA ASN A 131 5.98 -4.33 26.49
C ASN A 131 7.18 -4.97 25.78
N SER A 132 7.75 -6.03 26.34
CA SER A 132 8.88 -6.75 25.72
C SER A 132 8.50 -7.38 24.38
N ALA A 133 7.29 -7.94 24.29
CA ALA A 133 6.74 -8.46 23.03
C ALA A 133 6.54 -7.34 22.00
N ALA A 134 6.02 -6.19 22.42
CA ALA A 134 5.86 -5.03 21.55
C ALA A 134 7.19 -4.55 20.96
N ASP A 135 8.23 -4.48 21.80
CA ASP A 135 9.59 -4.11 21.37
C ASP A 135 10.18 -5.13 20.39
N ALA A 136 9.89 -6.43 20.56
CA ALA A 136 10.23 -7.46 19.57
C ALA A 136 9.50 -7.26 18.23
N ILE A 137 8.18 -6.97 18.27
CA ILE A 137 7.36 -6.74 17.08
C ILE A 137 7.86 -5.52 16.30
N MET A 138 8.08 -4.38 16.98
CA MET A 138 8.57 -3.16 16.33
C MET A 138 9.96 -3.38 15.72
N ARG A 139 10.86 -4.09 16.41
CA ARG A 139 12.18 -4.43 15.86
C ARG A 139 12.07 -5.26 14.58
N ALA A 140 11.22 -6.30 14.57
CA ALA A 140 11.02 -7.14 13.39
C ALA A 140 10.46 -6.34 12.20
N ILE A 141 9.48 -5.48 12.44
CA ILE A 141 8.89 -4.62 11.39
C ILE A 141 9.93 -3.64 10.85
N ASN A 142 10.66 -2.94 11.74
CA ASN A 142 11.67 -1.95 11.35
C ASN A 142 12.82 -2.60 10.56
N GLU A 143 13.27 -3.78 10.96
CA GLU A 143 14.32 -4.51 10.23
C GLU A 143 13.84 -5.11 8.90
N ALA A 144 12.54 -5.33 8.75
CA ALA A 144 11.94 -5.67 7.46
C ALA A 144 11.84 -4.47 6.50
N GLY A 145 12.21 -3.25 6.94
CA GLY A 145 12.18 -2.04 6.11
C GLY A 145 10.87 -1.25 6.21
N TYR A 146 10.04 -1.53 7.21
CA TYR A 146 8.75 -0.89 7.42
C TYR A 146 8.75 -0.04 8.70
N LYS A 147 7.88 0.96 8.81
CA LYS A 147 7.69 1.77 10.00
C LYS A 147 6.60 1.20 10.88
N ALA A 148 6.98 0.69 12.05
CA ALA A 148 6.03 0.19 13.05
C ALA A 148 5.25 1.33 13.71
N ILE A 149 3.91 1.21 13.75
CA ILE A 149 3.02 2.13 14.48
C ILE A 149 2.17 1.36 15.49
N ARG A 150 2.23 1.80 16.75
CA ARG A 150 1.36 1.39 17.86
C ARG A 150 0.70 2.64 18.43
N ILE A 151 -0.63 2.65 18.55
CA ILE A 151 -1.39 3.89 18.79
C ILE A 151 -1.10 4.54 20.15
N ASP A 152 -0.88 3.74 21.19
CA ASP A 152 -0.58 4.20 22.54
C ASP A 152 0.78 4.92 22.66
N LYS A 153 1.65 4.81 21.65
CA LYS A 153 2.92 5.54 21.56
C LYS A 153 2.82 6.84 20.75
N LYS A 154 1.62 7.22 20.26
CA LYS A 154 1.40 8.41 19.43
C LYS A 154 0.51 9.42 20.16
N GLU A 155 1.02 10.64 20.31
CA GLU A 155 0.24 11.77 20.84
C GLU A 155 -0.87 12.17 19.84
N HIS A 156 -2.11 12.33 20.32
CA HIS A 156 -3.24 12.80 19.52
C HIS A 156 -4.28 13.54 20.34
N ASN A 157 -4.97 14.51 19.72
CA ASN A 157 -6.08 15.25 20.34
C ASN A 157 -7.46 14.65 20.03
N ASN A 158 -7.53 13.69 19.10
CA ASN A 158 -8.76 13.05 18.65
C ASN A 158 -9.13 11.86 19.55
N LYS A 159 -10.29 11.22 19.30
CA LYS A 159 -10.62 9.94 19.93
C LYS A 159 -9.64 8.88 19.45
N ILE A 160 -9.18 8.02 20.37
CA ILE A 160 -8.20 6.97 20.07
C ILE A 160 -8.70 6.01 18.98
N ASP A 161 -10.00 5.71 18.99
CA ASP A 161 -10.65 4.83 18.01
C ASP A 161 -10.58 5.40 16.58
N ASP A 162 -10.75 6.72 16.42
CA ASP A 162 -10.67 7.39 15.12
C ASP A 162 -9.24 7.33 14.57
N GLU A 163 -8.24 7.50 15.43
CA GLU A 163 -6.84 7.38 15.07
C GLU A 163 -6.45 5.94 14.72
N ILE A 164 -6.94 4.94 15.46
CA ILE A 164 -6.75 3.52 15.14
C ILE A 164 -7.23 3.23 13.71
N ILE A 165 -8.47 3.64 13.40
CA ILE A 165 -9.04 3.45 12.05
C ILE A 165 -8.20 4.17 10.99
N ALA A 166 -7.77 5.40 11.26
CA ALA A 166 -6.96 6.18 10.34
C ALA A 166 -5.59 5.54 10.09
N GLU A 167 -4.92 5.06 11.14
CA GLU A 167 -3.61 4.43 11.03
C GLU A 167 -3.69 3.05 10.35
N ILE A 168 -4.72 2.25 10.62
CA ILE A 168 -4.95 1.00 9.85
C ILE A 168 -5.15 1.30 8.37
N LYS A 169 -5.93 2.34 8.01
CA LYS A 169 -6.15 2.75 6.61
C LYS A 169 -4.83 3.13 5.92
N LYS A 170 -3.92 3.81 6.62
CA LYS A 170 -2.61 4.21 6.09
C LYS A 170 -1.61 3.05 5.98
N SER A 171 -1.68 2.07 6.88
CA SER A 171 -0.71 0.97 6.93
C SER A 171 -0.78 0.03 5.73
N LYS A 172 0.35 -0.47 5.26
CA LYS A 172 0.44 -1.51 4.22
C LYS A 172 -0.11 -2.84 4.70
N PHE A 173 0.18 -3.22 5.95
CA PHE A 173 -0.30 -4.44 6.59
C PHE A 173 -0.52 -4.23 8.10
N VAL A 174 -1.15 -5.22 8.74
CA VAL A 174 -1.43 -5.26 10.18
C VAL A 174 -0.72 -6.46 10.81
N VAL A 175 -0.08 -6.26 11.96
CA VAL A 175 0.36 -7.34 12.86
C VAL A 175 -0.58 -7.33 14.07
N ALA A 176 -1.30 -8.43 14.28
CA ALA A 176 -2.32 -8.53 15.33
C ALA A 176 -1.95 -9.62 16.36
N ASP A 177 -1.74 -9.20 17.61
CA ASP A 177 -1.44 -10.08 18.74
C ASP A 177 -2.68 -10.39 19.58
N PHE A 178 -3.09 -11.66 19.57
CA PHE A 178 -4.32 -12.13 20.21
C PHE A 178 -4.13 -12.59 21.66
N THR A 179 -2.95 -12.36 22.26
CA THR A 179 -2.66 -12.69 23.66
C THR A 179 -3.63 -11.93 24.57
N GLY A 180 -4.28 -12.64 25.51
CA GLY A 180 -5.28 -12.06 26.40
C GLY A 180 -6.64 -11.71 25.75
N HIS A 181 -6.88 -12.12 24.49
CA HIS A 181 -8.18 -12.10 23.81
C HIS A 181 -8.93 -10.76 23.84
N ARG A 182 -8.23 -9.68 23.51
CA ARG A 182 -8.79 -8.33 23.52
C ARG A 182 -9.73 -8.09 22.34
N GLY A 183 -11.00 -7.80 22.64
CA GLY A 183 -12.03 -7.50 21.62
C GLY A 183 -11.62 -6.43 20.60
N GLY A 184 -10.89 -5.40 21.04
CA GLY A 184 -10.33 -4.38 20.16
C GLY A 184 -9.40 -4.94 19.09
N VAL A 185 -8.51 -5.88 19.43
CA VAL A 185 -7.59 -6.50 18.47
C VAL A 185 -8.34 -7.32 17.41
N TYR A 186 -9.40 -8.03 17.79
CA TYR A 186 -10.25 -8.74 16.82
C TYR A 186 -10.93 -7.78 15.84
N PHE A 187 -11.44 -6.65 16.35
CA PHE A 187 -12.04 -5.61 15.51
C PHE A 187 -11.01 -5.01 14.55
N GLU A 188 -9.83 -4.65 15.03
CA GLU A 188 -8.75 -4.05 14.24
C GLU A 188 -8.24 -4.99 13.15
N ALA A 189 -8.03 -6.27 13.49
CA ALA A 189 -7.66 -7.31 12.52
C ALA A 189 -8.75 -7.51 11.47
N GLY A 190 -10.01 -7.65 11.89
CA GLY A 190 -11.15 -7.78 10.98
C GLY A 190 -11.33 -6.56 10.07
N PHE A 191 -11.14 -5.36 10.60
CA PHE A 191 -11.18 -4.11 9.82
C PHE A 191 -10.05 -4.05 8.79
N GLY A 192 -8.82 -4.43 9.18
CA GLY A 192 -7.68 -4.55 8.27
C GLY A 192 -7.97 -5.52 7.12
N MET A 193 -8.50 -6.70 7.43
CA MET A 193 -8.95 -7.68 6.43
C MET A 193 -10.04 -7.12 5.51
N GLY A 194 -11.04 -6.42 6.06
CA GLY A 194 -12.11 -5.79 5.29
C GLY A 194 -11.62 -4.74 4.30
N LEU A 195 -10.47 -4.13 4.56
CA LEU A 195 -9.78 -3.22 3.63
C LEU A 195 -8.85 -3.93 2.63
N GLY A 196 -8.82 -5.26 2.65
CA GLY A 196 -7.93 -6.08 1.81
C GLY A 196 -6.46 -5.98 2.19
N LYS A 197 -6.14 -5.59 3.44
CA LYS A 197 -4.76 -5.52 3.92
C LYS A 197 -4.34 -6.89 4.46
N PRO A 198 -3.09 -7.33 4.20
CA PRO A 198 -2.56 -8.51 4.87
C PRO A 198 -2.58 -8.34 6.39
N VAL A 199 -3.00 -9.40 7.09
CA VAL A 199 -2.95 -9.47 8.55
C VAL A 199 -2.04 -10.63 8.94
N ILE A 200 -1.00 -10.33 9.70
CA ILE A 200 -0.13 -11.33 10.33
C ILE A 200 -0.65 -11.59 11.73
N TRP A 201 -1.11 -12.82 11.94
CA TRP A 201 -1.71 -13.29 13.17
C TRP A 201 -0.61 -13.81 14.09
N ILE A 202 -0.53 -13.31 15.32
CA ILE A 202 0.42 -13.78 16.32
C ILE A 202 -0.29 -14.00 17.66
N CYS A 203 0.18 -14.95 18.45
CA CYS A 203 -0.38 -15.22 19.78
C CYS A 203 0.66 -15.92 20.65
N ARG A 204 0.75 -15.55 21.93
CA ARG A 204 1.60 -16.24 22.89
C ARG A 204 1.06 -17.65 23.15
N GLU A 205 1.96 -18.62 23.27
CA GLU A 205 1.60 -20.05 23.42
C GLU A 205 0.63 -20.30 24.58
N ASP A 206 0.79 -19.61 25.70
CA ASP A 206 -0.05 -19.74 26.90
C ASP A 206 -1.49 -19.25 26.71
N SER A 207 -1.75 -18.41 25.70
CA SER A 207 -3.07 -17.87 25.37
C SER A 207 -3.70 -18.59 24.17
N LEU A 208 -3.02 -19.58 23.59
CA LEU A 208 -3.49 -20.25 22.37
C LEU A 208 -4.79 -21.05 22.59
N GLY A 209 -4.91 -21.69 23.75
CA GLY A 209 -6.06 -22.55 24.10
C GLY A 209 -7.39 -21.81 24.13
N ASP A 210 -7.35 -20.52 24.45
CA ASP A 210 -8.52 -19.67 24.67
C ASP A 210 -8.87 -18.80 23.44
N LEU A 211 -8.15 -18.99 22.30
CA LEU A 211 -8.41 -18.24 21.06
C LEU A 211 -9.88 -18.35 20.63
N HIS A 212 -10.45 -17.28 20.09
CA HIS A 212 -11.83 -17.32 19.59
C HIS A 212 -11.95 -18.28 18.40
N PHE A 213 -13.07 -19.02 18.31
CA PHE A 213 -13.30 -19.99 17.24
C PHE A 213 -13.09 -19.39 15.84
N ASP A 214 -13.55 -18.15 15.62
CA ASP A 214 -13.47 -17.46 14.33
C ASP A 214 -12.04 -17.17 13.86
N THR A 215 -11.06 -17.10 14.78
CA THR A 215 -9.68 -16.78 14.42
C THR A 215 -8.75 -17.99 14.47
N ARG A 216 -9.09 -19.06 15.21
CA ARG A 216 -8.24 -20.27 15.34
C ARG A 216 -7.78 -20.90 14.03
N GLN A 217 -8.52 -20.68 12.93
CA GLN A 217 -8.19 -21.24 11.62
C GLN A 217 -7.06 -20.47 10.89
N TYR A 218 -6.75 -19.24 11.30
CA TYR A 218 -5.65 -18.49 10.69
C TYR A 218 -4.29 -19.01 11.15
N SER A 219 -3.29 -18.89 10.27
CA SER A 219 -1.91 -19.30 10.55
C SER A 219 -1.22 -18.33 11.52
N HIS A 220 -1.47 -18.54 12.81
CA HIS A 220 -0.84 -17.79 13.89
C HIS A 220 0.64 -18.15 13.99
N ILE A 221 1.49 -17.14 14.13
CA ILE A 221 2.83 -17.34 14.71
C ILE A 221 2.62 -17.51 16.21
N VAL A 222 2.86 -18.73 16.68
CA VAL A 222 2.78 -19.06 18.10
C VAL A 222 4.16 -18.86 18.71
N TRP A 223 4.26 -17.94 19.67
CA TRP A 223 5.55 -17.57 20.25
C TRP A 223 5.62 -17.89 21.74
N LYS A 224 6.79 -18.34 22.21
CA LYS A 224 7.05 -18.65 23.62
C LYS A 224 7.86 -17.56 24.33
N ASN A 225 8.67 -16.84 23.56
CA ASN A 225 9.52 -15.75 24.02
C ASN A 225 9.72 -14.72 22.90
N GLU A 226 10.27 -13.57 23.27
CA GLU A 226 10.43 -12.41 22.40
C GLU A 226 11.43 -12.62 21.26
N ASN A 227 12.42 -13.51 21.42
CA ASN A 227 13.41 -13.79 20.38
C ASN A 227 12.81 -14.65 19.26
N GLU A 228 12.00 -15.65 19.61
CA GLU A 228 11.20 -16.43 18.66
C GLU A 228 10.21 -15.52 17.93
N LEU A 229 9.45 -14.72 18.69
CA LEU A 229 8.49 -13.76 18.13
C LEU A 229 9.16 -12.84 17.09
N TYR A 230 10.29 -12.23 17.45
CA TYR A 230 11.03 -11.36 16.54
C TYR A 230 11.48 -12.12 15.28
N THR A 231 12.09 -13.29 15.42
CA THR A 231 12.66 -14.05 14.30
C THR A 231 11.57 -14.51 13.34
N ASP A 232 10.51 -15.12 13.85
CA ASP A 232 9.45 -15.69 13.03
C ASP A 232 8.60 -14.61 12.37
N LEU A 233 8.35 -13.50 13.08
CA LEU A 233 7.64 -12.36 12.51
C LEU A 233 8.45 -11.71 11.38
N LEU A 234 9.77 -11.48 11.59
CA LEU A 234 10.65 -10.92 10.56
C LEU A 234 10.64 -11.79 9.29
N ASN A 235 10.76 -13.11 9.47
CA ASN A 235 10.71 -14.06 8.36
C ASN A 235 9.35 -14.03 7.64
N ARG A 236 8.24 -13.99 8.39
CA ARG A 236 6.89 -13.91 7.81
C ARG A 236 6.70 -12.62 7.02
N ILE A 237 7.14 -11.48 7.54
CA ILE A 237 7.01 -10.19 6.84
C ILE A 237 7.78 -10.25 5.52
N ARG A 238 9.07 -10.65 5.54
CA ARG A 238 9.91 -10.74 4.33
C ARG A 238 9.38 -11.72 3.30
N ALA A 239 8.68 -12.77 3.71
CA ALA A 239 8.16 -13.79 2.81
C ALA A 239 6.78 -13.46 2.22
N THR A 240 5.98 -12.60 2.88
CA THR A 240 4.55 -12.44 2.54
C THR A 240 4.11 -11.01 2.23
N ILE A 241 4.94 -10.00 2.54
CA ILE A 241 4.59 -8.60 2.33
C ILE A 241 5.49 -8.01 1.22
N ASP A 242 4.88 -7.77 0.05
CA ASP A 242 5.48 -7.17 -1.16
C ASP A 242 5.45 -5.64 -1.16
#